data_AF-A0A950PP16-F1
#
_entry.id   AF-A0A950PP16-F1
#
_cell.length_a   1.000
_cell.length_b   1.000
_cell.length_c   1.000
_cell.angle_alpha   90.00
_cell.angle_beta   90.00
_cell.angle_gamma   90.00
#
_symmetry.space_group_name_H-M   'P 1'
#
loop_
_entity.id
_entity.type
_entity.pdbx_description
1 polymer ?
#
loop_
_entity_poly.entity_id
_entity_poly.type
_entity_poly.pdbx_seq_one_letter_code
_entity_poly.pdbx_strand_id
1 'polypeptide(L)'
;MTTPADLRLRRIVEQNAVALTGSDGRFHKSDLTAAVREHLTREDLDPHLMAAALDKLAQSAVTGWGEERNPRRWQNTGRFFHPRSVMKLGNGIRVWMGRSTDSDMVQWSRLSRKNRAHVIRADDKVQDYAHEVIAAYRAHKDIVCLEDLERTVFGWSEDQMAPAVLF
;
A
#
# COMPACT_ATOMS: atom_id res chain seq x y z
N MET A 1 -15.22 5.30 -13.98
CA MET A 1 -16.69 5.32 -14.11
C MET A 1 -17.20 3.97 -13.62
N THR A 2 -18.32 3.94 -12.89
CA THR A 2 -18.89 2.68 -12.40
C THR A 2 -19.61 1.97 -13.55
N THR A 3 -19.23 0.74 -13.86
CA THR A 3 -19.85 -0.03 -14.96
C THR A 3 -21.17 -0.68 -14.52
N PRO A 4 -22.05 -1.09 -15.46
CA PRO A 4 -23.21 -1.91 -15.12
C PRO A 4 -22.85 -3.20 -14.37
N ALA A 5 -21.72 -3.82 -14.71
CA ALA A 5 -21.19 -4.99 -14.02
C ALA A 5 -20.77 -4.67 -12.57
N ASP A 6 -20.12 -3.53 -12.33
CA ASP A 6 -19.81 -3.07 -10.96
C ASP A 6 -21.07 -2.87 -10.12
N LEU A 7 -22.12 -2.28 -10.70
CA LEU A 7 -23.40 -2.08 -10.02
C LEU A 7 -24.07 -3.41 -9.69
N ARG A 8 -24.02 -4.38 -10.60
CA ARG A 8 -24.57 -5.72 -10.38
C ARG A 8 -23.81 -6.47 -9.30
N LEU A 9 -22.48 -6.41 -9.31
CA LEU A 9 -21.64 -6.98 -8.25
C LEU A 9 -21.98 -6.37 -6.88
N ARG A 10 -22.12 -5.05 -6.82
CA ARG A 10 -22.51 -4.35 -5.58
C ARG A 10 -23.88 -4.80 -5.07
N ARG A 11 -24.87 -4.95 -5.95
CA ARG A 11 -26.20 -5.46 -5.57
C ARG A 11 -26.14 -6.88 -5.01
N ILE A 12 -25.32 -7.77 -5.59
CA ILE A 12 -25.11 -9.13 -5.06
C ILE A 12 -24.56 -9.06 -3.62
N VAL A 13 -23.56 -8.22 -3.37
CA VAL A 13 -23.00 -8.04 -2.02
C VAL A 13 -24.06 -7.49 -1.05
N GLU A 14 -24.81 -6.47 -1.45
CA GLU A 14 -25.86 -5.87 -0.62
C GLU A 14 -26.98 -6.86 -0.30
N GLN A 15 -27.44 -7.65 -1.28
CA GLN A 15 -28.45 -8.68 -1.08
C GLN A 15 -28.01 -9.76 -0.08
N ASN A 16 -26.77 -10.26 -0.22
CA ASN A 16 -26.21 -11.24 0.72
C ASN A 16 -26.00 -10.65 2.12
N ALA A 17 -25.59 -9.38 2.22
CA ALA A 17 -25.45 -8.71 3.51
C ALA A 17 -26.80 -8.60 4.23
N VAL A 18 -27.84 -8.16 3.53
CA VAL A 18 -29.21 -8.09 4.10
C VAL A 18 -29.69 -9.47 4.53
N ALA A 19 -29.48 -10.50 3.71
CA ALA A 19 -29.92 -11.87 4.02
C ALA A 19 -29.22 -12.48 5.24
N LEU A 20 -27.95 -12.13 5.47
CA LEU A 20 -27.16 -12.61 6.61
C LEU A 20 -27.32 -11.77 7.88
N THR A 21 -27.89 -10.57 7.77
CA THR A 21 -28.03 -9.66 8.91
C THR A 21 -29.06 -10.21 9.89
N GLY A 22 -28.62 -10.51 11.11
CA GLY A 22 -29.48 -10.98 12.19
C GLY A 22 -30.43 -9.90 12.71
N SER A 23 -31.31 -10.28 13.64
CA SER A 23 -32.25 -9.36 14.30
C SER A 23 -31.58 -8.27 15.14
N ASP A 24 -30.31 -8.45 15.49
CA ASP A 24 -29.46 -7.46 16.17
C ASP A 24 -28.76 -6.48 15.19
N GLY A 25 -29.01 -6.63 13.88
CA GLY A 25 -28.42 -5.79 12.84
C GLY A 25 -26.96 -6.13 12.51
N ARG A 26 -26.44 -7.28 12.96
CA ARG A 26 -25.04 -7.68 12.76
C ARG A 26 -24.92 -8.86 11.79
N PHE A 27 -23.78 -8.93 11.11
CA PHE A 27 -23.34 -10.09 10.33
C PHE A 27 -21.80 -10.17 10.38
N HIS A 28 -21.24 -11.36 10.25
CA HIS A 28 -19.79 -11.52 10.17
C HIS A 28 -19.29 -11.32 8.73
N LYS A 29 -18.16 -10.62 8.59
CA LYS A 29 -17.50 -10.40 7.29
C LYS A 29 -17.11 -11.72 6.61
N SER A 30 -16.68 -12.72 7.37
CA SER A 30 -16.35 -14.06 6.85
C SER A 30 -17.54 -14.68 6.14
N ASP A 31 -18.72 -14.57 6.76
CA ASP A 31 -19.94 -15.22 6.29
C ASP A 31 -20.47 -14.51 5.05
N LEU A 32 -20.40 -13.18 5.03
CA LEU A 32 -20.70 -12.40 3.83
C LEU A 32 -19.76 -12.74 2.68
N THR A 33 -18.46 -12.91 2.95
CA THR A 33 -17.48 -13.29 1.92
C THR A 33 -17.78 -14.69 1.36
N ALA A 34 -18.13 -15.65 2.21
CA ALA A 34 -18.50 -16.99 1.81
C ALA A 34 -19.79 -17.00 0.98
N ALA A 35 -20.83 -16.29 1.42
CA ALA A 35 -22.12 -16.21 0.71
C ALA A 35 -21.99 -15.53 -0.67
N VAL A 36 -21.25 -14.42 -0.76
CA VAL A 36 -20.98 -13.75 -2.05
C VAL A 36 -20.20 -14.68 -2.97
N ARG A 37 -19.18 -15.38 -2.47
CA ARG A 37 -18.42 -16.36 -3.27
C ARG A 37 -19.34 -17.46 -3.81
N GLU A 38 -20.20 -17.99 -2.95
CA GLU A 38 -21.15 -19.05 -3.32
C GLU A 38 -22.14 -18.55 -4.39
N HIS A 39 -22.68 -17.34 -4.23
CA HIS A 39 -23.56 -16.70 -5.22
C HIS A 39 -22.86 -16.57 -6.57
N LEU A 40 -21.62 -16.06 -6.59
CA LEU A 40 -20.83 -15.94 -7.81
C LEU A 40 -20.53 -17.31 -8.45
N THR A 41 -20.43 -18.40 -7.69
CA THR A 41 -20.20 -19.74 -8.28
C THR A 41 -21.46 -20.41 -8.83
N ARG A 42 -22.67 -19.96 -8.44
CA ARG A 42 -23.95 -20.57 -8.83
C ARG A 42 -24.54 -19.99 -10.10
N GLU A 43 -24.23 -18.74 -10.43
CA GLU A 43 -24.70 -18.13 -11.67
C GLU A 43 -23.82 -18.56 -12.85
N ASP A 44 -24.43 -18.88 -14.00
CA ASP A 44 -23.75 -18.79 -15.28
C ASP A 44 -23.42 -17.30 -15.49
N LEU A 45 -22.30 -16.89 -14.89
CA LEU A 45 -21.95 -15.49 -14.71
C LEU A 45 -21.72 -14.89 -16.09
N ASP A 46 -22.48 -13.85 -16.40
CA ASP A 46 -22.17 -12.93 -17.49
C ASP A 46 -20.66 -12.63 -17.47
N PRO A 47 -19.93 -12.87 -18.58
CA PRO A 47 -18.49 -12.65 -18.65
C PRO A 47 -18.06 -11.26 -18.15
N HIS A 48 -18.90 -10.23 -18.32
CA HIS A 48 -18.62 -8.88 -17.83
C HIS A 48 -18.68 -8.78 -16.30
N LEU A 49 -19.58 -9.52 -15.64
CA LEU A 49 -19.66 -9.58 -14.19
C LEU A 49 -18.47 -10.34 -13.60
N MET A 50 -18.04 -11.43 -14.25
CA MET A 50 -16.82 -12.14 -13.87
C MET A 50 -15.59 -11.24 -14.02
N ALA A 51 -15.45 -10.52 -15.14
CA ALA A 51 -14.37 -9.57 -15.34
C ALA A 51 -14.35 -8.49 -14.25
N ALA A 52 -15.50 -7.90 -13.91
CA ALA A 52 -15.59 -6.91 -12.83
C ALA A 52 -15.20 -7.49 -11.46
N ALA A 53 -15.60 -8.72 -11.14
CA ALA A 53 -15.21 -9.37 -9.89
C ALA A 53 -13.69 -9.64 -9.84
N LEU A 54 -13.09 -10.10 -10.95
CA LEU A 54 -11.65 -10.30 -11.06
C LEU A 54 -10.88 -8.99 -10.93
N ASP A 55 -11.35 -7.91 -11.55
CA ASP A 55 -10.74 -6.58 -11.43
C ASP A 55 -10.74 -6.08 -9.97
N LYS A 56 -11.85 -6.28 -9.24
CA LYS A 56 -11.92 -5.93 -7.80
C LYS A 56 -10.99 -6.77 -6.96
N LEU A 57 -10.89 -8.07 -7.24
CA LEU A 57 -9.97 -8.97 -6.54
C LEU A 57 -8.52 -8.55 -6.79
N ALA A 58 -8.15 -8.29 -8.04
CA ALA A 58 -6.82 -7.83 -8.42
C ALA A 58 -6.49 -6.49 -7.75
N GLN A 59 -7.42 -5.52 -7.77
CA GLN A 59 -7.24 -4.23 -7.12
C GLN A 59 -7.03 -4.38 -5.60
N SER A 60 -7.81 -5.25 -4.95
CA SER A 60 -7.68 -5.54 -3.53
C SER A 60 -6.32 -6.18 -3.23
N ALA A 61 -5.89 -7.16 -4.02
CA ALA A 61 -4.60 -7.83 -3.86
C ALA A 61 -3.42 -6.86 -4.03
N VAL A 62 -3.45 -6.01 -5.08
CA VAL A 62 -2.41 -4.98 -5.32
C VAL A 62 -2.40 -3.91 -4.23
N THR A 63 -3.56 -3.61 -3.64
CA THR A 63 -3.65 -2.68 -2.52
C THR A 63 -3.04 -3.30 -1.27
N GLY A 64 -3.45 -4.52 -0.89
CA GLY A 64 -2.91 -5.25 0.26
C GLY A 64 -1.40 -5.41 0.20
N TRP A 65 -0.88 -5.93 -0.92
CA TRP A 65 0.55 -6.07 -1.17
C TRP A 65 1.33 -4.76 -1.00
N GLY A 66 0.72 -3.64 -1.39
CA GLY A 66 1.28 -2.30 -1.23
C GLY A 66 1.28 -1.82 0.22
N GLU A 67 0.21 -2.07 0.97
CA GLU A 67 0.12 -1.71 2.39
C GLU A 67 1.11 -2.51 3.26
N GLU A 68 1.29 -3.80 2.97
CA GLU A 68 2.30 -4.67 3.61
C GLU A 68 3.72 -4.12 3.45
N ARG A 69 4.00 -3.51 2.29
CA ARG A 69 5.33 -3.00 1.92
C ARG A 69 5.50 -1.51 2.14
N ASN A 70 4.53 -0.81 2.70
CA ASN A 70 4.70 0.61 3.02
C ASN A 70 5.94 0.79 3.92
N PRO A 71 6.79 1.81 3.67
CA PRO A 71 7.91 2.13 4.54
C PRO A 71 7.42 2.37 5.96
N ARG A 72 8.02 1.67 6.92
CA ARG A 72 7.75 1.84 8.35
C ARG A 72 9.03 2.26 9.05
N ARG A 73 8.90 3.07 10.10
CA ARG A 73 10.04 3.44 10.92
C ARG A 73 10.49 2.25 11.75
N TRP A 74 11.74 1.84 11.60
CA TRP A 74 12.30 0.76 12.40
C TRP A 74 12.67 1.28 13.78
N GLN A 75 12.41 0.48 14.82
CA GLN A 75 12.62 0.91 16.20
C GLN A 75 14.11 0.99 16.57
N ASN A 76 14.94 0.12 16.00
CA ASN A 76 16.38 0.01 16.28
C ASN A 76 17.20 1.11 15.60
N THR A 77 16.92 1.44 14.33
CA THR A 77 17.68 2.45 13.57
C THR A 77 16.98 3.80 13.54
N GLY A 78 15.69 3.85 13.83
CA GLY A 78 14.88 5.06 13.68
C GLY A 78 14.67 5.49 12.22
N ARG A 79 15.19 4.73 11.23
CA ARG A 79 15.09 4.99 9.79
C ARG A 79 13.86 4.34 9.19
N PHE A 80 13.48 4.77 7.99
CA PHE A 80 12.37 4.18 7.22
C PHE A 80 12.84 3.20 6.15
N PHE A 81 14.16 3.12 5.91
CA PHE A 81 14.71 2.37 4.79
C PHE A 81 14.53 0.85 4.96
N HIS A 82 13.89 0.24 3.98
CA HIS A 82 14.01 -1.18 3.68
C HIS A 82 14.08 -1.31 2.15
N PRO A 83 15.05 -2.02 1.54
CA PRO A 83 15.18 -2.05 0.07
C PRO A 83 13.93 -2.59 -0.63
N ARG A 84 13.22 -3.54 0.02
CA ARG A 84 11.94 -4.12 -0.41
C ARG A 84 10.67 -3.38 0.05
N SER A 85 10.79 -2.24 0.72
CA SER A 85 9.61 -1.37 0.94
C SER A 85 9.26 -0.65 -0.35
N VAL A 86 8.00 -0.24 -0.49
CA VAL A 86 7.45 0.39 -1.69
C VAL A 86 6.93 1.78 -1.34
N MET A 87 7.59 2.81 -1.84
CA MET A 87 7.15 4.20 -1.67
C MET A 87 6.04 4.53 -2.66
N LYS A 88 5.00 5.23 -2.17
CA LYS A 88 3.92 5.78 -3.00
C LYS A 88 4.27 7.23 -3.35
N LEU A 89 4.35 7.55 -4.64
CA LEU A 89 4.72 8.89 -5.11
C LEU A 89 3.52 9.76 -5.50
N GLY A 90 2.33 9.15 -5.58
CA GLY A 90 1.09 9.78 -6.05
C GLY A 90 0.73 9.32 -7.47
N ASN A 91 -0.49 9.62 -7.91
CA ASN A 91 -0.99 9.27 -9.26
C ASN A 91 -0.85 7.78 -9.63
N GLY A 92 -0.85 6.88 -8.65
CA GLY A 92 -0.65 5.43 -8.87
C GLY A 92 0.81 5.00 -9.03
N ILE A 93 1.77 5.92 -9.03
CA ILE A 93 3.20 5.62 -9.16
C ILE A 93 3.74 5.08 -7.84
N ARG A 94 4.48 3.97 -7.93
CA ARG A 94 5.13 3.28 -6.82
C ARG A 94 6.58 2.98 -7.20
N VAL A 95 7.49 3.09 -6.24
CA VAL A 95 8.91 2.78 -6.43
C VAL A 95 9.43 1.93 -5.28
N TRP A 96 10.27 0.94 -5.58
CA TRP A 96 11.00 0.21 -4.55
C TRP A 96 11.98 1.16 -3.87
N MET A 97 11.96 1.19 -2.54
CA MET A 97 12.74 2.15 -1.77
C MET A 97 14.24 1.99 -2.07
N GLY A 98 14.76 0.77 -2.21
CA GLY A 98 16.17 0.54 -2.58
C GLY A 98 16.57 1.09 -3.95
N ARG A 99 15.61 1.19 -4.88
CA ARG A 99 15.83 1.71 -6.24
C ARG A 99 15.39 3.16 -6.42
N SER A 100 14.92 3.80 -5.37
CA SER A 100 14.47 5.17 -5.45
C SER A 100 15.63 6.14 -5.65
N THR A 101 15.31 7.25 -6.31
CA THR A 101 16.23 8.35 -6.63
C THR A 101 15.96 9.55 -5.73
N ASP A 102 16.80 10.59 -5.85
CA ASP A 102 16.58 11.88 -5.19
C ASP A 102 15.19 12.46 -5.53
N SER A 103 14.78 12.36 -6.79
CA SER A 103 13.53 12.87 -7.31
C SER A 103 12.32 12.14 -6.71
N ASP A 104 12.44 10.83 -6.50
CA ASP A 104 11.41 10.01 -5.86
C ASP A 104 11.26 10.39 -4.38
N MET A 105 12.37 10.62 -3.67
CA MET A 105 12.37 11.07 -2.29
C MET A 105 11.70 12.45 -2.14
N VAL A 106 11.93 13.36 -3.09
CA VAL A 106 11.23 14.65 -3.15
C VAL A 106 9.72 14.44 -3.35
N GLN A 107 9.30 13.55 -4.25
CA GLN A 107 7.89 13.26 -4.48
C GLN A 107 7.23 12.63 -3.26
N TRP A 108 7.89 11.66 -2.62
CA TRP A 108 7.39 11.01 -1.41
C TRP A 108 7.26 12.00 -0.24
N SER A 109 8.25 12.88 -0.04
CA SER A 109 8.16 13.99 0.92
C SER A 109 6.97 14.90 0.63
N ARG A 110 6.76 15.30 -0.63
CA ARG A 110 5.61 16.12 -1.04
C ARG A 110 4.27 15.44 -0.74
N LEU A 111 4.16 14.13 -1.00
CA LEU A 111 2.94 13.38 -0.72
C LEU A 111 2.66 13.31 0.79
N SER A 112 3.68 13.01 1.60
CA SER A 112 3.55 13.01 3.07
C SER A 112 3.12 14.38 3.61
N ARG A 113 3.59 15.51 3.05
CA ARG A 113 3.10 16.85 3.45
C ARG A 113 1.63 17.05 3.19
N LYS A 114 1.12 16.56 2.04
CA LYS A 114 -0.32 16.65 1.72
C LYS A 114 -1.15 15.83 2.72
N ASN A 115 -0.65 14.66 3.12
CA ASN A 115 -1.30 13.85 4.15
C ASN A 115 -1.21 14.48 5.54
N ARG A 116 -0.10 15.15 5.87
CA ARG A 116 0.13 15.84 7.15
C ARG A 116 -0.92 16.89 7.46
N ALA A 117 -1.41 17.59 6.43
CA ALA A 117 -2.51 18.55 6.57
C ALA A 117 -3.77 17.91 7.20
N HIS A 118 -3.86 16.57 7.17
CA HIS A 118 -4.95 15.77 7.73
C HIS A 118 -4.50 14.86 8.91
N VAL A 119 -3.21 14.48 9.04
CA VAL A 119 -2.69 13.56 10.08
C VAL A 119 -1.31 14.00 10.59
N ILE A 120 -1.19 14.52 11.81
CA ILE A 120 -0.03 15.35 12.22
C ILE A 120 1.26 14.57 12.57
N ARG A 121 1.22 13.49 13.37
CA ARG A 121 2.45 12.96 14.03
C ARG A 121 3.30 11.96 13.24
N ALA A 122 2.69 11.15 12.37
CA ALA A 122 3.44 10.13 11.61
C ALA A 122 4.24 10.76 10.46
N ASP A 123 3.69 11.83 9.88
CA ASP A 123 4.29 12.50 8.73
C ASP A 123 5.52 13.35 9.07
N ASP A 124 5.65 13.86 10.30
CA ASP A 124 6.84 14.62 10.73
C ASP A 124 8.12 13.79 10.60
N LYS A 125 8.06 12.53 11.04
CA LYS A 125 9.21 11.61 10.97
C LYS A 125 9.57 11.25 9.52
N VAL A 126 8.58 11.16 8.64
CA VAL A 126 8.80 10.94 7.21
C VAL A 126 9.46 12.17 6.58
N GLN A 127 9.05 13.38 6.98
CA GLN A 127 9.69 14.61 6.51
C GLN A 127 11.15 14.70 6.94
N ASP A 128 11.44 14.45 8.21
CA ASP A 128 12.81 14.51 8.75
C ASP A 128 13.73 13.52 8.02
N TYR A 129 13.28 12.26 7.89
CA TYR A 129 14.02 11.23 7.16
C TYR A 129 14.22 11.61 5.68
N ALA A 130 13.18 12.09 5.00
CA ALA A 130 13.32 12.49 3.60
C ALA A 130 14.26 13.68 3.41
N HIS A 131 14.26 14.65 4.34
CA HIS A 131 15.19 15.79 4.29
C HIS A 131 16.64 15.37 4.47
N GLU A 132 16.91 14.49 5.44
CA GLU A 132 18.23 13.92 5.65
C GLU A 132 18.74 13.19 4.40
N VAL A 133 17.91 12.31 3.81
CA VAL A 133 18.25 11.56 2.61
C VAL A 133 18.48 12.47 1.40
N ILE A 134 17.62 13.48 1.18
CA ILE A 134 17.80 14.44 0.09
C ILE A 134 19.09 15.25 0.26
N ALA A 135 19.45 15.62 1.50
CA ALA A 135 20.72 16.28 1.77
C ALA A 135 21.91 15.37 1.46
N ALA A 136 21.84 14.08 1.79
CA ALA A 136 22.87 13.10 1.48
C ALA A 136 23.05 12.91 -0.04
N TYR A 137 21.98 12.80 -0.83
CA TYR A 137 22.08 12.77 -2.30
C TYR A 137 22.80 13.99 -2.88
N ARG A 138 22.58 15.18 -2.30
CA ARG A 138 23.25 16.41 -2.76
C ARG A 138 24.74 16.40 -2.45
N ALA A 139 25.14 15.77 -1.35
CA ALA A 139 26.54 15.62 -0.94
C ALA A 139 27.25 14.51 -1.73
N HIS A 140 26.52 13.47 -2.17
CA HIS A 140 27.04 12.28 -2.85
C HIS A 140 26.40 12.11 -4.25
N LYS A 141 26.77 12.98 -5.19
CA LYS A 141 26.16 13.06 -6.52
C LYS A 141 26.44 11.86 -7.44
N ASP A 142 27.45 11.07 -7.09
CA ASP A 142 27.82 9.83 -7.76
C ASP A 142 26.89 8.66 -7.41
N ILE A 143 26.14 8.77 -6.31
CA ILE A 143 25.20 7.75 -5.88
C ILE A 143 23.83 7.97 -6.50
N VAL A 144 23.36 6.98 -7.27
CA VAL A 144 22.11 7.08 -8.05
C VAL A 144 20.90 6.57 -7.28
N CYS A 145 21.06 5.51 -6.48
CA CYS A 145 19.95 4.83 -5.81
C CYS A 145 20.07 4.84 -4.28
N LEU A 146 18.93 4.77 -3.60
CA LEU A 146 18.86 4.96 -2.15
C LEU A 146 19.54 3.82 -1.39
N GLU A 147 19.52 2.60 -1.91
CA GLU A 147 20.22 1.47 -1.25
C GLU A 147 21.72 1.72 -1.13
N ASP A 148 22.35 2.21 -2.19
CA ASP A 148 23.77 2.54 -2.17
C ASP A 148 24.06 3.72 -1.23
N LEU A 149 23.15 4.70 -1.18
CA LEU A 149 23.26 5.84 -0.28
C LEU A 149 23.14 5.40 1.19
N GLU A 150 22.20 4.51 1.48
CA GLU A 150 21.96 3.95 2.81
C GLU A 150 23.15 3.11 3.29
N ARG A 151 23.74 2.30 2.40
CA ARG A 151 24.99 1.57 2.72
C ARG A 151 26.16 2.52 2.96
N THR A 152 26.37 3.50 2.06
CA THR A 152 27.59 4.31 2.04
C THR A 152 27.59 5.42 3.09
N VAL A 153 26.45 6.08 3.30
CA VAL A 153 26.34 7.28 4.16
C VAL A 153 25.76 6.94 5.52
N PHE A 154 24.76 6.06 5.55
CA PHE A 154 23.98 5.76 6.76
C PHE A 154 24.35 4.42 7.40
N GLY A 155 25.32 3.70 6.84
CA GLY A 155 25.83 2.45 7.40
C GLY A 155 24.80 1.32 7.46
N TRP A 156 23.79 1.35 6.59
CA TRP A 156 22.84 0.25 6.47
C TRP A 156 23.54 -1.03 5.99
N SER A 157 23.22 -2.15 6.63
CA SER A 157 23.71 -3.47 6.23
C SER A 157 22.58 -4.50 6.23
N GLU A 158 22.78 -5.60 5.52
CA GLU A 158 21.83 -6.71 5.42
C GLU A 158 21.56 -7.39 6.77
N ASP A 159 22.48 -7.30 7.73
CA ASP A 159 22.28 -7.81 9.09
C ASP A 159 21.12 -7.09 9.80
N GLN A 160 20.82 -5.87 9.38
CA GLN A 160 19.67 -5.11 9.89
C GLN A 160 18.35 -5.65 9.32
N MET A 161 18.36 -6.58 8.35
CA MET A 161 17.16 -7.22 7.77
C MET A 161 16.54 -8.32 8.65
N ALA A 162 17.14 -8.69 9.80
CA ALA A 162 16.56 -9.68 10.72
C ALA A 162 15.12 -9.31 11.08
N PRO A 163 14.20 -10.30 11.11
CA PRO A 163 12.92 -10.23 10.44
C PRO A 163 12.05 -9.14 11.04
N ALA A 164 12.10 -7.95 10.46
CA ALA A 164 10.96 -7.06 10.45
C ALA A 164 9.90 -7.78 9.63
N VAL A 165 9.16 -8.69 10.30
CA VAL A 165 7.93 -9.37 9.90
C VAL A 165 7.30 -8.63 8.71
N LEU A 166 7.73 -9.00 7.50
CA LEU A 166 7.10 -8.65 6.23
C LEU A 166 5.98 -9.67 6.07
N PHE A 167 4.99 -9.59 6.96
CA PHE A 167 3.73 -10.31 6.85
C PHE A 167 2.63 -9.28 6.66
#